data_AF-A0A8T6ZXV9-F1
#
_entry.id   AF-A0A8T6ZXV9-F1
#
_cell.length_a   1.000
_cell.length_b   1.000
_cell.length_c   1.000
_cell.angle_alpha   90.00
_cell.angle_beta   90.00
_cell.angle_gamma   90.00
#
_symmetry.space_group_name_H-M   'P 1'
#
loop_
_entity.id
_entity.type
_entity.pdbx_description
1 polymer ?
#
loop_
_entity_poly.entity_id
_entity_poly.type
_entity_poly.pdbx_seq_one_letter_code
_entity_poly.pdbx_strand_id
1 'polypeptide(L)' 'MPESRYTSWGRYPQFEQRGIPLQWRAQPLPEPIDGTETLLPYGNGRSYGDVCLNRGGTVLATRELNHFIRFDRDTGVL' A
#
# COMPACT_ATOMS: atom_id res chain seq x y z
N MET A 1 5.93 5.12 22.09
CA MET A 1 5.68 4.09 21.06
C MET A 1 6.25 4.59 19.75
N PRO A 2 7.01 3.80 18.99
CA PRO A 2 7.42 4.22 17.65
C PRO A 2 6.16 4.47 16.82
N GLU A 3 6.11 5.59 16.11
CA GLU A 3 4.98 5.93 15.25
C GLU A 3 4.99 4.96 14.06
N SER A 4 3.95 4.13 13.91
CA SER A 4 3.82 3.26 12.73
C SER A 4 3.67 4.12 11.49
N ARG A 5 4.57 3.92 10.50
CA ARG A 5 4.62 4.72 9.26
C ARG A 5 3.36 4.54 8.39
N TYR A 6 2.57 3.48 8.60
CA TYR A 6 1.41 3.12 7.80
C TYR A 6 0.18 3.02 8.70
N THR A 7 -0.66 4.04 8.68
CA THR A 7 -1.83 4.17 9.57
C THR A 7 -3.07 4.59 8.76
N SER A 8 -4.25 4.41 9.33
CA SER A 8 -5.45 5.07 8.81
C SER A 8 -5.34 6.58 9.04
N TRP A 9 -6.14 7.36 8.33
CA TRP A 9 -6.11 8.83 8.43
C TRP A 9 -6.37 9.32 9.86
N GLY A 10 -7.29 8.66 10.56
CA GLY A 10 -7.63 8.94 11.96
C GLY A 10 -6.65 8.36 12.98
N ARG A 11 -5.60 7.64 12.53
CA ARG A 11 -4.64 6.91 13.38
C ARG A 11 -5.29 5.90 14.33
N TYR A 12 -6.48 5.42 13.96
CA TYR A 12 -7.27 4.46 14.71
C TYR A 12 -8.05 3.53 13.74
N PRO A 13 -8.14 2.23 14.03
CA PRO A 13 -7.38 1.49 15.06
C PRO A 13 -5.87 1.45 14.73
N GLN A 14 -5.04 1.11 15.73
CA GLN A 14 -3.60 0.93 15.54
C GLN A 14 -3.25 -0.55 15.44
N PHE A 15 -2.54 -0.93 14.38
CA PHE A 15 -2.02 -2.29 14.18
C PHE A 15 -0.53 -2.24 13.83
N GLU A 16 0.19 -3.27 14.28
CA GLU A 16 1.53 -3.56 13.79
C GLU A 16 1.43 -4.19 12.40
N GLN A 17 2.23 -3.67 11.47
CA GLN A 17 2.30 -4.14 10.08
C GLN A 17 3.64 -3.75 9.46
N ARG A 18 4.20 -4.64 8.66
CA ARG A 18 5.43 -4.38 7.91
C ARG A 18 5.08 -3.57 6.66
N GLY A 19 5.90 -2.60 6.27
CA GLY A 19 5.69 -1.88 5.01
C GLY A 19 6.85 -1.99 4.06
N ILE A 20 6.55 -2.32 2.79
CA ILE A 20 7.52 -2.51 1.73
C ILE A 20 7.18 -1.56 0.58
N PRO A 21 8.13 -0.73 0.10
CA PRO A 21 7.89 0.12 -1.06
C PRO A 21 7.78 -0.70 -2.34
N LEU A 22 6.81 -0.32 -3.18
CA LEU A 22 6.68 -0.81 -4.55
C LEU A 22 6.93 0.36 -5.50
N GLN A 23 8.05 0.31 -6.21
CA GLN A 23 8.54 1.42 -7.05
C GLN A 23 8.14 1.28 -8.51
N TRP A 24 8.04 0.05 -8.98
CA TRP A 24 7.73 -0.25 -10.37
C TRP A 24 6.59 -1.24 -10.48
N ARG A 25 5.71 -1.04 -11.46
CA ARG A 25 4.56 -1.93 -11.71
C ARG A 25 4.95 -3.36 -12.07
N ALA A 26 6.16 -3.55 -12.58
CA ALA A 26 6.72 -4.84 -12.97
C ALA A 26 7.66 -5.43 -11.90
N GLN A 27 7.83 -4.75 -10.77
CA GLN A 27 8.59 -5.27 -9.65
C GLN A 27 7.87 -6.52 -9.09
N PRO A 28 8.59 -7.61 -8.80
CA PRO A 28 7.99 -8.77 -8.17
C PRO A 28 7.41 -8.40 -6.80
N LEU A 29 6.28 -9.02 -6.46
CA LEU A 29 5.72 -8.91 -5.12
C LEU A 29 6.64 -9.61 -4.12
N PRO A 30 6.73 -9.12 -2.87
CA PRO A 30 7.49 -9.80 -1.83
C PRO A 30 6.84 -11.15 -1.52
N GLU A 31 7.66 -12.17 -1.30
CA GLU A 31 7.18 -13.45 -0.78
C GLU A 31 6.61 -13.26 0.63
N PRO A 32 5.41 -13.79 0.92
CA PRO A 32 4.87 -13.84 2.26
C PRO A 32 5.82 -14.53 3.25
N ILE A 33 6.00 -13.95 4.44
CA ILE A 33 6.71 -14.66 5.51
C ILE A 33 5.91 -15.90 5.88
N ASP A 34 6.58 -17.05 5.90
CA ASP A 34 6.03 -18.39 6.22
C ASP A 34 4.84 -18.83 5.34
N GLY A 35 4.62 -18.18 4.19
CA GLY A 35 3.53 -18.51 3.25
C GLY A 35 2.11 -18.16 3.74
N THR A 36 1.96 -17.63 4.95
CA THR A 36 0.67 -17.28 5.56
C THR A 36 0.40 -15.78 5.63
N GLU A 37 1.42 -14.96 5.41
CA GLU A 37 1.30 -13.51 5.46
C GLU A 37 0.46 -12.96 4.29
N THR A 38 -0.48 -12.06 4.58
CA THR A 38 -1.26 -11.36 3.56
C THR A 38 -0.52 -10.11 3.08
N LEU A 39 -0.79 -9.70 1.83
CA LEU A 39 -0.32 -8.44 1.26
C LEU A 39 -1.52 -7.50 1.02
N LEU A 40 -1.38 -6.23 1.40
CA LEU A 40 -2.40 -5.20 1.17
C LEU A 40 -1.76 -3.95 0.54
N PRO A 41 -2.27 -3.43 -0.59
CA PRO A 41 -1.79 -2.16 -1.11
C PRO A 41 -2.17 -1.00 -0.17
N TYR A 42 -1.19 -0.16 0.14
CA TYR A 42 -1.35 1.07 0.90
C TYR A 42 -1.06 2.27 -0.01
N GLY A 43 -2.11 3.06 -0.27
CA GLY A 43 -2.02 4.29 -1.04
C GLY A 43 -1.60 5.49 -0.18
N ASN A 44 -2.47 6.50 -0.10
CA ASN A 44 -2.16 7.76 0.60
C ASN A 44 -2.55 7.75 2.09
N GLY A 45 -3.04 6.64 2.65
CA GLY A 45 -3.48 6.57 4.05
C GLY A 45 -4.67 7.47 4.39
N ARG A 46 -5.51 7.82 3.41
CA ARG A 46 -6.64 8.77 3.56
C ARG A 46 -7.97 8.13 3.94
N SER A 47 -8.01 6.80 4.04
CA SER A 47 -9.16 6.11 4.60
C SER A 47 -9.19 6.31 6.10
N TYR A 48 -10.35 6.68 6.64
CA TYR A 48 -10.53 6.87 8.09
C TYR A 48 -10.60 5.54 8.85
N GLY A 49 -11.14 4.49 8.21
CA GLY A 49 -11.23 3.15 8.78
C GLY A 49 -10.00 2.28 8.56
N ASP A 50 -10.15 1.00 8.81
CA ASP A 50 -9.10 -0.02 8.78
C ASP A 50 -8.87 -0.66 7.40
N VAL A 51 -9.60 -0.24 6.37
CA VAL A 51 -9.48 -0.77 4.99
C VAL A 51 -8.08 -0.64 4.38
N CYS A 52 -7.23 0.25 4.91
CA CYS A 52 -5.83 0.40 4.51
C CYS A 52 -4.84 -0.25 5.49
N LEU A 53 -5.31 -1.04 6.45
CA LEU A 53 -4.48 -1.68 7.46
C LEU A 53 -4.47 -3.20 7.26
N ASN A 54 -3.32 -3.82 7.50
CA ASN A 54 -3.12 -5.24 7.33
C ASN A 54 -2.50 -5.84 8.60
N ARG A 55 -3.36 -6.12 9.58
CA ARG A 55 -2.96 -6.55 10.93
C ARG A 55 -2.05 -7.78 10.88
N GLY A 56 -0.80 -7.63 11.32
CA GLY A 56 0.18 -8.72 11.33
C GLY A 56 0.66 -9.17 9.95
N GLY A 57 0.27 -8.46 8.88
CA GLY A 57 0.71 -8.71 7.52
C GLY A 57 1.61 -7.60 6.98
N THR A 58 1.79 -7.61 5.66
CA THR A 58 2.58 -6.61 4.95
C THR A 58 1.69 -5.65 4.17
N VAL A 59 1.98 -4.35 4.29
CA VAL A 59 1.45 -3.32 3.41
C VAL A 59 2.45 -2.99 2.31
N LEU A 60 1.97 -2.96 1.06
CA LEU A 60 2.74 -2.54 -0.10
C LEU A 60 2.54 -1.03 -0.26
N ALA A 61 3.56 -0.23 0.03
CA ALA A 61 3.50 1.21 -0.11
C ALA A 61 3.57 1.58 -1.61
N THR A 62 2.44 1.97 -2.19
CA THR A 62 2.31 2.20 -3.64
C THR A 62 2.47 3.66 -4.03
N ARG A 63 2.89 4.54 -3.11
CA ARG A 63 3.03 5.99 -3.38
C ARG A 63 4.04 6.29 -4.50
N GLU A 64 5.02 5.40 -4.69
CA GLU A 64 6.07 5.50 -5.71
C GLU A 64 5.62 4.95 -7.07
N LEU A 65 4.46 4.27 -7.16
CA LEU A 65 3.82 3.88 -8.43
C LEU A 65 3.10 5.06 -9.10
N ASN A 66 3.76 6.22 -9.21
CA ASN A 66 3.20 7.46 -9.74
C ASN A 66 3.67 7.77 -11.17
N HIS A 67 4.22 6.77 -11.88
CA HIS A 67 4.70 6.90 -13.25
C HIS A 67 3.52 7.01 -14.22
N PHE A 68 3.51 8.06 -15.05
CA PHE A 68 2.56 8.23 -16.13
C PHE A 68 2.75 7.13 -17.20
N ILE A 69 1.68 6.41 -17.54
CA ILE A 69 1.75 5.26 -18.46
C ILE A 69 1.46 5.70 -19.89
N ARG A 70 0.29 6.30 -20.14
CA ARG A 70 -0.14 6.76 -21.46
C ARG A 70 -1.34 7.68 -21.29
N PHE A 71 -1.55 8.57 -22.25
CA PHE A 71 -2.83 9.24 -22.46
C PHE A 71 -3.27 9.00 -23.90
N ASP A 72 -4.52 8.60 -24.08
CA ASP A 72 -5.15 8.43 -25.37
C ASP A 72 -6.04 9.65 -25.66
N ARG A 73 -5.59 10.51 -26.56
CA ARG A 73 -6.25 11.79 -26.86
C ARG A 73 -7.58 11.65 -27.57
N ASP A 74 -7.79 10.55 -28.30
CA ASP A 74 -8.99 10.36 -29.14
C ASP A 74 -10.13 9.80 -28.29
N THR A 75 -9.81 8.95 -27.31
CA THR A 75 -10.78 8.34 -26.38
C THR A 75 -10.88 9.05 -25.04
N GLY A 76 -9.89 9.89 -24.69
CA GLY A 76 -9.80 10.55 -23.38
C GLY A 76 -9.36 9.64 -22.24
N VAL A 77 -8.88 8.41 -22.53
CA VAL A 77 -8.41 7.47 -21.52
C VAL A 77 -7.01 7.86 -21.03
N LEU A 78 -6.84 7.87 -19.72
CA LEU A 78 -5.58 8.07 -18.99
C LEU A 78 -5.16 6.78 -18.28
#